data_AF-A0A8D8X6K7-F1
#
_entry.id   AF-A0A8D8X6K7-F1
#
_cell.length_a   1.000
_cell.length_b   1.000
_cell.length_c   1.000
_cell.angle_alpha   90.00
_cell.angle_beta   90.00
_cell.angle_gamma   90.00
#
_symmetry.space_group_name_H-M   'P 1'
#
loop_
_entity.id
_entity.type
_entity.pdbx_description
1 polymer ?
#
loop_
_entity_poly.entity_id
_entity_poly.type
_entity_poly.pdbx_seq_one_letter_code
_entity_poly.pdbx_strand_id
1 'polypeptide(L)'
;FSYFLNIKTLKLILKRTKAKNNDTILIGINNYENIYNIMGNLRKKIGKILNLINLNTWSAVWIINYPLFKKDIKNKINSTHHPFTNPYINNINNLINNPISLFTNSYDIILNGCEIGGGSVRINNIKIQKIILNILNIKKHNFKNLNFFLEAFKYGTPYHAGIAFGLDRLVMLLTNTKNIRDVIIFPKTTSAKCLMTNAPNEIDSDTLKEIL
;
A
#
# COMPACT_ATOMS: atom_id res chain seq x y z
N PHE A 1 -22.45 -29.59 -9.20
CA PHE A 1 -22.40 -28.94 -7.88
C PHE A 1 -23.08 -29.74 -6.76
N SER A 2 -24.19 -30.45 -7.01
CA SER A 2 -24.82 -31.35 -6.00
C SER A 2 -23.93 -32.51 -5.53
N TYR A 3 -22.93 -32.89 -6.32
CA TYR A 3 -21.96 -33.94 -5.97
C TYR A 3 -20.96 -33.52 -4.87
N PHE A 4 -20.72 -32.21 -4.69
CA PHE A 4 -19.72 -31.69 -3.74
C PHE A 4 -20.31 -30.84 -2.61
N LEU A 5 -21.47 -30.22 -2.84
CA LEU A 5 -22.15 -29.39 -1.85
C LEU A 5 -23.52 -29.98 -1.54
N ASN A 6 -23.75 -30.29 -0.26
CA ASN A 6 -25.06 -30.71 0.19
C ASN A 6 -26.07 -29.54 0.19
N ILE A 7 -27.37 -29.88 0.24
CA ILE A 7 -28.49 -28.92 0.19
C ILE A 7 -28.40 -27.89 1.33
N LYS A 8 -27.95 -28.31 2.52
CA LYS A 8 -27.79 -27.41 3.68
C LYS A 8 -26.75 -26.32 3.38
N THR A 9 -25.59 -26.68 2.82
CA THR A 9 -24.54 -25.74 2.43
C THR A 9 -25.02 -24.78 1.34
N LEU A 10 -25.72 -25.27 0.33
CA LEU A 10 -26.30 -24.42 -0.72
C LEU A 10 -27.29 -23.40 -0.14
N LYS A 11 -28.18 -23.82 0.77
CA LYS A 11 -29.11 -22.91 1.47
C LYS A 11 -28.37 -21.84 2.28
N LEU A 12 -27.26 -22.18 2.93
CA LEU A 12 -26.42 -21.23 3.67
C LEU A 12 -25.72 -20.22 2.76
N ILE A 13 -25.19 -20.68 1.62
CA ILE A 13 -24.55 -19.80 0.62
C ILE A 13 -25.59 -18.81 0.06
N LEU A 14 -26.78 -19.30 -0.34
CA LEU A 14 -27.87 -18.45 -0.83
C LEU A 14 -28.31 -17.43 0.23
N LYS A 15 -28.47 -17.86 1.49
CA LYS A 15 -28.83 -16.96 2.60
C LYS A 15 -27.76 -15.87 2.84
N ARG A 16 -26.47 -16.22 2.77
CA ARG A 16 -25.37 -15.28 3.04
C ARG A 16 -25.14 -14.29 1.90
N THR A 17 -25.28 -14.75 0.65
CA THR A 17 -25.12 -13.91 -0.54
C THR A 17 -26.37 -13.10 -0.85
N LYS A 18 -27.54 -13.50 -0.33
CA LYS A 18 -28.86 -12.93 -0.66
C LYS A 18 -29.17 -12.98 -2.16
N ALA A 19 -28.61 -13.96 -2.86
CA ALA A 19 -28.83 -14.17 -4.29
C ALA A 19 -30.32 -14.48 -4.57
N LYS A 20 -30.84 -13.90 -5.65
CA LYS A 20 -32.19 -14.10 -6.15
C LYS A 20 -32.16 -14.96 -7.41
N ASN A 21 -33.35 -15.32 -7.91
CA ASN A 21 -33.47 -15.99 -9.20
C ASN A 21 -32.76 -15.19 -10.29
N ASN A 22 -32.03 -15.88 -11.15
CA ASN A 22 -31.19 -15.35 -12.24
C ASN A 22 -29.88 -14.65 -11.80
N ASP A 23 -29.56 -14.62 -10.50
CA ASP A 23 -28.22 -14.22 -10.06
C ASP A 23 -27.21 -15.34 -10.29
N THR A 24 -25.97 -14.96 -10.60
CA THR A 24 -24.83 -15.90 -10.67
C THR A 24 -23.90 -15.66 -9.50
N ILE A 25 -23.62 -16.71 -8.72
CA ILE A 25 -22.63 -16.67 -7.64
C ILE A 25 -21.31 -17.23 -8.15
N LEU A 26 -20.27 -16.39 -8.13
CA LEU A 26 -18.89 -16.81 -8.41
C LEU A 26 -18.16 -17.10 -7.09
N ILE A 27 -17.62 -18.30 -6.96
CA ILE A 27 -16.87 -18.73 -5.78
C ILE A 27 -15.44 -19.03 -6.22
N GLY A 28 -14.46 -18.39 -5.61
CA GLY A 28 -13.06 -18.74 -5.78
C GLY A 28 -12.48 -19.30 -4.49
N ILE A 29 -11.55 -20.25 -4.64
CA ILE A 29 -10.90 -20.96 -3.54
C ILE A 29 -9.39 -20.80 -3.71
N ASN A 30 -8.75 -20.12 -2.77
CA ASN A 30 -7.31 -19.96 -2.70
C ASN A 30 -6.91 -19.53 -1.27
N ASN A 31 -5.62 -19.35 -1.01
CA ASN A 31 -5.17 -18.66 0.20
C ASN A 31 -5.71 -17.21 0.24
N TYR A 32 -5.82 -16.64 1.44
CA TYR A 32 -6.44 -15.33 1.67
C TYR A 32 -5.89 -14.21 0.79
N GLU A 33 -4.56 -14.14 0.63
CA GLU A 33 -3.91 -13.08 -0.14
C GLU A 33 -4.28 -13.15 -1.63
N ASN A 34 -4.15 -14.34 -2.22
CA ASN A 34 -4.46 -14.56 -3.63
C ASN A 34 -5.95 -14.39 -3.90
N ILE A 35 -6.82 -14.94 -3.05
CA ILE A 35 -8.26 -14.92 -3.33
C ILE A 35 -8.84 -13.51 -3.23
N TYR A 36 -8.40 -12.69 -2.28
CA TYR A 36 -8.85 -11.30 -2.18
C TYR A 36 -8.41 -10.45 -3.37
N ASN A 37 -7.18 -10.64 -3.85
CA ASN A 37 -6.72 -9.93 -5.04
C ASN A 37 -7.50 -10.35 -6.30
N ILE A 38 -7.67 -11.66 -6.52
CA ILE A 38 -8.41 -12.19 -7.68
C ILE A 38 -9.87 -11.73 -7.65
N MET A 39 -10.58 -11.96 -6.54
CA MET A 39 -12.00 -11.60 -6.42
C MET A 39 -12.22 -10.08 -6.44
N GLY A 40 -11.29 -9.29 -5.86
CA GLY A 40 -11.33 -7.84 -5.91
C GLY A 40 -11.20 -7.30 -7.34
N ASN A 41 -10.30 -7.87 -8.14
CA ASN A 41 -10.14 -7.51 -9.56
C ASN A 41 -11.32 -7.99 -10.40
N LEU A 42 -11.82 -9.21 -10.17
CA LEU A 42 -12.99 -9.76 -10.83
C LEU A 42 -14.24 -8.89 -10.58
N ARG A 43 -14.48 -8.48 -9.33
CA ARG A 43 -15.56 -7.57 -8.95
C ARG A 43 -15.50 -6.26 -9.72
N LYS A 44 -14.31 -5.63 -9.82
CA LYS A 44 -14.11 -4.40 -10.60
C LYS A 44 -14.40 -4.63 -12.09
N LYS A 45 -13.94 -5.75 -12.67
CA LYS A 45 -14.14 -6.08 -14.08
C LYS A 45 -15.63 -6.32 -14.40
N ILE A 46 -16.32 -7.10 -13.58
CA ILE A 46 -17.76 -7.36 -13.72
C ILE A 46 -18.55 -6.06 -13.58
N GLY A 47 -18.23 -5.22 -12.58
CA GLY A 47 -18.87 -3.93 -12.39
C GLY A 47 -18.76 -3.01 -13.61
N LYS A 48 -17.63 -3.06 -14.34
CA LYS A 48 -17.45 -2.34 -15.61
C LYS A 48 -18.27 -2.96 -16.74
N ILE A 49 -18.22 -4.28 -16.92
CA ILE A 49 -18.93 -4.98 -18.01
C ILE A 49 -20.45 -4.80 -17.88
N LEU A 50 -20.97 -4.83 -16.66
CA LEU A 50 -22.39 -4.69 -16.36
C LEU A 50 -22.82 -3.23 -16.13
N ASN A 51 -21.93 -2.25 -16.33
CA ASN A 51 -22.19 -0.82 -16.11
C ASN A 51 -22.77 -0.48 -14.72
N LEU A 52 -22.32 -1.18 -13.68
CA LEU A 52 -22.79 -0.99 -12.29
C LEU A 52 -22.05 0.13 -11.54
N ILE A 53 -21.00 0.70 -12.16
CA ILE A 53 -20.16 1.71 -11.54
C ILE A 53 -20.66 3.08 -11.99
N ASN A 54 -21.21 3.86 -11.05
CA ASN A 54 -21.55 5.25 -11.31
C ASN A 54 -20.28 6.11 -11.34
N LEU A 55 -19.96 6.67 -12.51
CA LEU A 55 -18.76 7.49 -12.72
C LEU A 55 -18.93 8.94 -12.23
N ASN A 56 -20.16 9.38 -11.95
CA ASN A 56 -20.46 10.74 -11.51
C ASN A 56 -20.45 10.90 -9.98
N THR A 57 -20.14 9.83 -9.26
CA THR A 57 -20.08 9.84 -7.79
C THR A 57 -18.65 9.87 -7.29
N TRP A 58 -18.43 10.66 -6.25
CA TRP A 58 -17.19 10.64 -5.47
C TRP A 58 -17.40 9.81 -4.21
N SER A 59 -16.57 8.78 -4.05
CA SER A 59 -16.56 7.88 -2.90
C SER A 59 -15.17 7.89 -2.28
N ALA A 60 -15.02 8.62 -1.19
CA ALA A 60 -13.79 8.69 -0.40
C ALA A 60 -13.87 7.77 0.82
N VAL A 61 -12.78 7.08 1.15
CA VAL A 61 -12.67 6.27 2.37
C VAL A 61 -11.25 6.32 2.92
N TRP A 62 -11.16 6.39 4.25
CA TRP A 62 -9.90 6.18 4.97
C TRP A 62 -9.71 4.71 5.27
N ILE A 63 -8.56 4.16 4.89
CA ILE A 63 -8.12 2.84 5.30
C ILE A 63 -7.09 3.02 6.40
N ILE A 64 -7.38 2.46 7.57
CA ILE A 64 -6.57 2.56 8.78
C ILE A 64 -6.28 1.15 9.31
N ASN A 65 -5.47 1.06 10.37
CA ASN A 65 -5.16 -0.19 11.07
C ASN A 65 -4.52 -1.25 10.16
N TYR A 66 -3.54 -0.85 9.36
CA TYR A 66 -2.74 -1.80 8.61
C TYR A 66 -1.87 -2.65 9.54
N PRO A 67 -1.65 -3.96 9.26
CA PRO A 67 -0.69 -4.77 10.01
C PRO A 67 0.68 -4.10 10.03
N LEU A 68 1.41 -4.15 11.14
CA LEU A 68 2.74 -3.55 11.29
C LEU A 68 3.78 -4.24 10.39
N PHE A 69 3.67 -5.56 10.32
CA PHE A 69 4.55 -6.40 9.55
C PHE A 69 3.78 -7.41 8.72
N LYS A 70 4.42 -7.88 7.66
CA LYS A 70 3.95 -9.00 6.84
C LYS A 70 5.09 -10.00 6.65
N LYS A 71 4.75 -11.28 6.72
CA LYS A 71 5.66 -12.36 6.33
C LYS A 71 5.60 -12.59 4.83
N ASP A 72 6.75 -12.73 4.19
CA ASP A 72 6.82 -13.21 2.82
C ASP A 72 6.74 -14.75 2.76
N ILE A 73 6.78 -15.29 1.54
CA ILE A 73 6.72 -16.73 1.26
C ILE A 73 7.90 -17.49 1.91
N LYS A 74 9.01 -16.80 2.21
CA LYS A 74 10.20 -17.34 2.87
C LYS A 74 10.19 -17.10 4.39
N ASN A 75 9.04 -16.72 4.96
CA ASN A 75 8.86 -16.36 6.37
C ASN A 75 9.69 -15.15 6.85
N LYS A 76 10.25 -14.35 5.95
CA LYS A 76 10.94 -13.12 6.31
C LYS A 76 9.93 -12.04 6.65
N ILE A 77 10.17 -11.34 7.76
CA ILE A 77 9.34 -10.25 8.24
C ILE A 77 9.74 -8.97 7.52
N ASN A 78 8.78 -8.36 6.82
CA ASN A 78 8.93 -7.08 6.15
C ASN A 78 7.93 -6.08 6.76
N SER A 79 8.26 -4.79 6.72
CA SER A 79 7.29 -3.74 7.09
C SER A 79 6.25 -3.60 6.00
N THR A 80 4.99 -3.36 6.38
CA THR A 80 3.91 -3.09 5.42
C THR A 80 3.97 -1.67 4.86
N HIS A 81 4.54 -0.75 5.64
CA HIS A 81 4.72 0.66 5.30
C HIS A 81 6.21 1.02 5.47
N HIS A 82 6.49 2.29 5.75
CA HIS A 82 7.83 2.72 6.10
C HIS A 82 8.26 2.16 7.47
N PRO A 83 9.53 1.70 7.65
CA PRO A 83 10.09 1.26 8.94
C PRO A 83 10.10 2.30 10.08
N PHE A 84 9.64 3.52 9.81
CA PHE A 84 9.53 4.62 10.78
C PHE A 84 8.09 4.86 11.25
N THR A 85 7.13 4.05 10.76
CA THR A 85 5.74 4.13 11.16
C THR A 85 5.56 3.65 12.59
N ASN A 86 4.91 4.47 13.41
CA ASN A 86 4.65 4.18 14.80
C ASN A 86 3.66 3.00 14.91
N PRO A 87 4.00 1.95 15.69
CA PRO A 87 3.05 0.88 15.96
C PRO A 87 2.01 1.33 16.98
N TYR A 88 0.80 0.78 16.87
CA TYR A 88 -0.24 0.95 17.88
C TYR A 88 0.03 0.00 19.04
N ILE A 89 0.80 0.46 20.03
CA ILE A 89 1.19 -0.34 21.21
C ILE A 89 1.00 0.44 22.51
N ASN A 90 0.45 -0.24 23.52
CA ASN A 90 0.39 0.26 24.89
C ASN A 90 1.61 -0.17 25.72
N ASN A 91 2.27 -1.26 25.32
CA ASN A 91 3.45 -1.81 25.99
C ASN A 91 4.48 -2.26 24.95
N ILE A 92 5.74 -1.86 25.14
CA ILE A 92 6.88 -2.23 24.27
C ILE A 92 7.07 -3.75 24.22
N ASN A 93 6.77 -4.49 25.29
CA ASN A 93 6.94 -5.95 25.32
C ASN A 93 6.07 -6.66 24.26
N ASN A 94 4.93 -6.08 23.87
CA ASN A 94 4.08 -6.66 22.83
C ASN A 94 4.80 -6.67 21.46
N LEU A 95 5.65 -5.69 21.21
CA LEU A 95 6.44 -5.59 19.99
C LEU A 95 7.51 -6.69 19.91
N ILE A 96 8.03 -7.15 21.05
CA ILE A 96 9.02 -8.22 21.11
C ILE A 96 8.34 -9.59 21.05
N ASN A 97 7.27 -9.77 21.81
CA ASN A 97 6.65 -11.08 22.01
C ASN A 97 5.70 -11.46 20.87
N ASN A 98 4.96 -10.50 20.30
CA ASN A 98 4.00 -10.76 19.23
C ASN A 98 3.92 -9.62 18.20
N PRO A 99 5.01 -9.34 17.47
CA PRO A 99 5.06 -8.22 16.53
C PRO A 99 4.05 -8.32 15.37
N ILE A 100 3.65 -9.53 14.99
CA ILE A 100 2.84 -9.79 13.79
C ILE A 100 1.38 -9.39 14.01
N SER A 101 0.87 -9.46 15.24
CA SER A 101 -0.51 -9.08 15.56
C SER A 101 -0.69 -7.57 15.75
N LEU A 102 0.38 -6.78 15.64
CA LEU A 102 0.33 -5.35 15.85
C LEU A 102 -0.15 -4.62 14.61
N PHE A 103 -0.84 -3.51 14.83
CA PHE A 103 -1.23 -2.59 13.79
C PHE A 103 -0.29 -1.38 13.77
N THR A 104 -0.20 -0.76 12.61
CA THR A 104 0.43 0.55 12.42
C THR A 104 -0.54 1.66 12.81
N ASN A 105 0.02 2.81 13.17
CA ASN A 105 -0.69 4.08 13.16
C ASN A 105 -0.47 4.78 11.80
N SER A 106 -0.94 4.12 10.74
CA SER A 106 -0.91 4.61 9.36
C SER A 106 -2.30 4.69 8.77
N TYR A 107 -2.43 5.50 7.74
CA TYR A 107 -3.70 5.83 7.13
C TYR A 107 -3.50 6.16 5.65
N ASP A 108 -4.35 5.58 4.80
CA ASP A 108 -4.44 5.92 3.38
C ASP A 108 -5.82 6.46 3.06
N ILE A 109 -5.87 7.44 2.16
CA ILE A 109 -7.12 7.95 1.61
C ILE A 109 -7.30 7.40 0.19
N ILE A 110 -8.42 6.71 0.01
CA ILE A 110 -8.82 6.11 -1.25
C ILE A 110 -9.99 6.90 -1.81
N LEU A 111 -9.88 7.33 -3.06
CA LEU A 111 -10.93 8.02 -3.81
C LEU A 111 -11.28 7.20 -5.04
N ASN A 112 -12.55 6.78 -5.16
CA ASN A 112 -13.06 5.98 -6.28
C ASN A 112 -12.22 4.72 -6.58
N GLY A 113 -11.65 4.11 -5.53
CA GLY A 113 -10.80 2.92 -5.63
C GLY A 113 -9.34 3.19 -6.02
N CYS A 114 -8.92 4.45 -6.06
CA CYS A 114 -7.55 4.88 -6.27
C CYS A 114 -6.98 5.47 -4.97
N GLU A 115 -5.79 5.03 -4.56
CA GLU A 115 -5.04 5.67 -3.48
C GLU A 115 -4.56 7.04 -3.92
N ILE A 116 -5.05 8.10 -3.26
CA ILE A 116 -4.70 9.50 -3.57
C ILE A 116 -3.73 10.10 -2.56
N GLY A 117 -3.51 9.45 -1.43
CA GLY A 117 -2.55 9.86 -0.43
C GLY A 117 -2.45 8.87 0.71
N GLY A 118 -1.36 8.97 1.45
CA GLY A 118 -1.02 8.06 2.53
C GLY A 118 -0.08 8.72 3.53
N GLY A 119 -0.16 8.26 4.77
CA GLY A 119 0.55 8.87 5.88
C GLY A 119 0.69 7.96 7.08
N SER A 120 1.52 8.38 8.02
CA SER A 120 1.61 7.71 9.30
C SER A 120 2.10 8.63 10.40
N VAL A 121 1.70 8.28 11.62
CA VAL A 121 2.39 8.76 12.83
C VAL A 121 3.78 8.13 12.83
N ARG A 122 4.80 8.94 13.07
CA ARG A 122 6.18 8.49 13.06
C ARG A 122 6.62 8.09 14.46
N ILE A 123 7.53 7.13 14.52
CA ILE A 123 8.19 6.76 15.77
C ILE A 123 8.98 7.99 16.25
N ASN A 124 8.83 8.34 17.52
CA ASN A 124 9.60 9.37 18.21
C ASN A 124 10.44 8.79 19.38
N ASN A 125 10.42 7.46 19.57
CA ASN A 125 11.16 6.78 20.62
C ASN A 125 12.24 5.86 20.03
N ILE A 126 13.51 6.17 20.34
CA ILE A 126 14.66 5.43 19.83
C ILE A 126 14.67 3.95 20.23
N LYS A 127 14.11 3.58 21.39
CA LYS A 127 14.04 2.18 21.84
C LYS A 127 13.10 1.39 20.93
N ILE A 128 11.93 1.95 20.62
CA ILE A 128 10.95 1.34 19.69
C ILE A 128 11.57 1.20 18.29
N GLN A 129 12.21 2.26 17.80
CA GLN A 129 12.85 2.24 16.47
C GLN A 129 13.91 1.14 16.36
N LYS A 130 14.77 0.99 17.37
CA LYS A 130 15.81 -0.06 17.40
C LYS A 130 15.21 -1.46 17.40
N ILE A 131 14.12 -1.69 18.15
CA ILE A 131 13.42 -2.99 18.16
C ILE A 131 12.87 -3.31 16.77
N ILE A 132 12.21 -2.36 16.11
CA ILE A 132 11.67 -2.55 14.75
C ILE A 132 12.77 -2.85 13.74
N LEU A 133 13.88 -2.10 13.75
CA LEU A 133 15.00 -2.33 12.84
C LEU A 133 15.64 -3.71 13.05
N ASN A 134 15.71 -4.18 14.31
CA ASN A 134 16.17 -5.53 14.64
C ASN A 134 15.21 -6.61 14.10
N ILE A 135 13.90 -6.45 14.29
CA ILE A 135 12.87 -7.38 13.77
C ILE A 135 12.96 -7.49 12.24
N LEU A 136 13.22 -6.38 11.56
CA LEU A 136 13.36 -6.32 10.10
C LEU A 136 14.70 -6.88 9.58
N ASN A 137 15.60 -7.33 10.46
CA ASN A 137 16.94 -7.81 10.12
C ASN A 137 17.73 -6.84 9.22
N ILE A 138 17.54 -5.54 9.41
CA ILE A 138 18.33 -4.52 8.70
C ILE A 138 19.75 -4.61 9.26
N LYS A 139 20.76 -4.90 8.44
CA LYS A 139 22.15 -5.11 8.89
C LYS A 139 22.78 -3.79 9.36
N LYS A 140 23.67 -3.85 10.36
CA LYS A 140 24.45 -2.72 10.93
C LYS A 140 25.09 -1.80 9.88
N HIS A 141 25.55 -2.32 8.75
CA HIS A 141 26.14 -1.49 7.68
C HIS A 141 25.14 -0.51 7.05
N ASN A 142 23.86 -0.91 6.91
CA ASN A 142 22.80 -0.04 6.41
C ASN A 142 22.37 1.02 7.43
N PHE A 143 22.78 0.89 8.71
CA PHE A 143 22.52 1.90 9.72
C PHE A 143 23.42 3.13 9.58
N LYS A 144 24.60 3.03 8.94
CA LYS A 144 25.48 4.20 8.79
C LYS A 144 24.75 5.36 8.12
N ASN A 145 23.98 5.07 7.07
CA ASN A 145 23.19 6.07 6.35
C ASN A 145 21.97 6.56 7.14
N LEU A 146 21.54 5.83 8.18
CA LEU A 146 20.42 6.21 9.05
C LEU A 146 20.89 6.78 10.38
N ASN A 147 22.20 6.86 10.63
CA ASN A 147 22.73 7.24 11.94
C ASN A 147 22.38 8.68 12.30
N PHE A 148 22.45 9.59 11.32
CA PHE A 148 22.04 10.99 11.50
C PHE A 148 20.59 11.08 12.01
N PHE A 149 19.70 10.26 11.44
CA PHE A 149 18.29 10.25 11.79
C PHE A 149 18.08 9.64 13.19
N LEU A 150 18.78 8.55 13.51
CA LEU A 150 18.72 7.92 14.84
C LEU A 150 19.32 8.81 15.95
N GLU A 151 20.31 9.64 15.63
CA GLU A 151 20.86 10.64 16.55
C GLU A 151 19.88 11.78 16.81
N ALA A 152 19.11 12.21 15.81
CA ALA A 152 18.10 13.26 15.96
C ALA A 152 17.08 12.96 17.09
N PHE A 153 16.75 11.68 17.32
CA PHE A 153 15.88 11.25 18.44
C PHE A 153 16.39 11.68 19.81
N LYS A 154 17.70 11.81 19.99
CA LYS A 154 18.31 12.17 21.29
C LYS A 154 18.10 13.64 21.66
N TYR A 155 17.81 14.50 20.68
CA TYR A 155 17.66 15.94 20.87
C TYR A 155 16.19 16.36 21.08
N GLY A 156 15.34 15.45 21.57
CA GLY A 156 13.95 15.76 21.90
C GLY A 156 13.01 15.79 20.70
N THR A 157 13.02 14.74 19.87
CA THR A 157 12.10 14.62 18.74
C THR A 157 10.63 14.62 19.21
N PRO A 158 9.79 15.57 18.77
CA PRO A 158 8.40 15.66 19.21
C PRO A 158 7.55 14.52 18.61
N TYR A 159 6.33 14.36 19.13
CA TYR A 159 5.32 13.58 18.41
C TYR A 159 5.04 14.23 17.06
N HIS A 160 5.18 13.46 15.99
CA HIS A 160 5.00 13.97 14.63
C HIS A 160 4.33 12.92 13.75
N ALA A 161 3.53 13.42 12.81
CA ALA A 161 2.83 12.64 11.81
C ALA A 161 2.83 13.43 10.50
N GLY A 162 2.67 12.72 9.39
CA GLY A 162 2.62 13.37 8.09
C GLY A 162 1.81 12.58 7.10
N ILE A 163 1.37 13.26 6.07
CA ILE A 163 0.66 12.70 4.93
C ILE A 163 1.24 13.26 3.65
N ALA A 164 1.28 12.44 2.60
CA ALA A 164 1.62 12.86 1.26
C ALA A 164 0.48 12.53 0.31
N PHE A 165 0.18 13.44 -0.60
CA PHE A 165 -0.81 13.24 -1.65
C PHE A 165 -0.12 13.05 -3.00
N GLY A 166 -0.63 12.12 -3.79
CA GLY A 166 -0.26 11.99 -5.20
C GLY A 166 -0.98 13.06 -6.00
N LEU A 167 -0.36 14.25 -6.13
CA LEU A 167 -0.95 15.41 -6.81
C LEU A 167 -1.43 15.05 -8.22
N ASP A 168 -0.58 14.40 -9.02
CA ASP A 168 -0.94 14.02 -10.40
C ASP A 168 -2.17 13.12 -10.42
N ARG A 169 -2.29 12.20 -9.47
CA ARG A 169 -3.45 11.30 -9.40
C ARG A 169 -4.72 12.03 -8.96
N LEU A 170 -4.59 12.98 -8.04
CA LEU A 170 -5.71 13.83 -7.64
C LEU A 170 -6.20 14.66 -8.84
N VAL A 171 -5.29 15.31 -9.58
CA VAL A 171 -5.63 16.08 -10.78
C VAL A 171 -6.20 15.19 -11.88
N MET A 172 -5.66 13.97 -12.06
CA MET A 172 -6.17 12.99 -13.02
C MET A 172 -7.64 12.63 -12.73
N LEU A 173 -7.98 12.42 -11.46
CA LEU A 173 -9.36 12.15 -11.05
C LEU A 173 -10.25 13.39 -11.25
N LEU A 174 -9.79 14.59 -10.87
CA LEU A 174 -10.55 15.83 -11.00
C LEU A 174 -10.82 16.22 -12.46
N THR A 175 -9.88 15.91 -13.36
CA THR A 175 -10.01 16.13 -14.81
C THR A 175 -10.67 14.96 -15.54
N ASN A 176 -11.07 13.91 -14.81
CA ASN A 176 -11.67 12.68 -15.34
C ASN A 176 -10.83 12.02 -16.46
N THR A 177 -9.52 12.12 -16.36
CA THR A 177 -8.57 11.48 -17.28
C THR A 177 -8.25 10.06 -16.81
N LYS A 178 -7.91 9.17 -17.76
CA LYS A 178 -7.57 7.77 -17.45
C LYS A 178 -6.08 7.53 -17.29
N ASN A 179 -5.25 8.52 -17.64
CA ASN A 179 -3.82 8.40 -17.69
C ASN A 179 -3.17 9.58 -16.98
N ILE A 180 -2.26 9.29 -16.05
CA ILE A 180 -1.51 10.29 -15.29
C ILE A 180 -0.64 11.18 -16.19
N ARG A 181 -0.29 10.70 -17.39
CA ARG A 181 0.46 11.48 -18.38
C ARG A 181 -0.34 12.67 -18.92
N ASP A 182 -1.66 12.62 -18.87
CA ASP A 182 -2.53 13.66 -19.43
C ASP A 182 -2.56 14.92 -18.54
N VAL A 183 -2.03 14.83 -17.31
CA VAL A 183 -1.96 15.94 -16.35
C VAL A 183 -0.52 16.41 -16.10
N ILE A 184 0.45 15.86 -16.85
CA ILE A 184 1.86 16.23 -16.78
C ILE A 184 2.26 16.82 -18.13
N ILE A 185 2.83 18.02 -18.14
CA ILE A 185 3.17 18.74 -19.39
C ILE A 185 4.22 17.96 -20.21
N PHE A 186 5.25 17.41 -19.57
CA PHE A 186 6.33 16.65 -20.23
C PHE A 186 6.51 15.26 -19.59
N PRO A 187 5.55 14.33 -19.80
CA PRO A 187 5.55 13.04 -19.14
C PRO A 187 6.68 12.15 -19.65
N LYS A 188 7.05 11.17 -18.84
CA LYS A 188 8.03 10.14 -19.22
C LYS A 188 7.34 8.86 -19.70
N THR A 189 8.03 8.11 -20.54
CA THR A 189 7.63 6.74 -20.93
C THR A 189 7.76 5.79 -19.74
N THR A 190 7.26 4.56 -19.88
CA THR A 190 7.48 3.50 -18.88
C THR A 190 8.96 3.13 -18.72
N SER A 191 9.79 3.43 -19.71
CA SER A 191 11.25 3.29 -19.68
C SER A 191 11.97 4.53 -19.13
N ALA A 192 11.25 5.42 -18.44
CA ALA A 192 11.77 6.67 -17.86
C ALA A 192 12.41 7.64 -18.89
N LYS A 193 12.06 7.52 -20.17
CA LYS A 193 12.58 8.39 -21.23
C LYS A 193 11.68 9.59 -21.49
N CYS A 194 12.30 10.73 -21.79
CA CYS A 194 11.63 11.93 -22.27
C CYS A 194 11.73 11.97 -23.79
N LEU A 195 10.68 11.58 -24.52
CA LEU A 195 10.72 11.55 -25.98
C LEU A 195 10.93 12.95 -26.60
N MET A 196 10.49 14.01 -25.92
CA MET A 196 10.64 15.38 -26.42
C MET A 196 12.10 15.85 -26.41
N THR A 197 12.87 15.47 -25.40
CA THR A 197 14.26 15.93 -25.22
C THR A 197 15.28 14.82 -25.48
N ASN A 198 14.81 13.65 -25.92
CA ASN A 198 15.55 12.38 -26.00
C ASN A 198 16.19 11.87 -24.69
N ALA A 199 15.94 12.51 -23.54
CA ALA A 199 16.61 12.15 -22.29
C ALA A 199 16.24 10.74 -21.75
N PRO A 200 17.15 10.06 -21.02
CA PRO A 200 18.52 10.46 -20.73
C PRO A 200 19.41 10.38 -21.99
N ASN A 201 20.40 11.27 -22.06
CA ASN A 201 21.41 11.32 -23.14
C ASN A 201 22.80 11.09 -22.55
N GLU A 202 23.77 10.82 -23.42
CA GLU A 202 25.18 10.69 -23.05
C GLU A 202 25.72 12.03 -22.51
N ILE A 203 26.58 11.93 -21.50
CA ILE A 203 27.33 13.05 -20.94
C ILE A 203 28.71 13.04 -21.62
N ASP A 204 29.25 14.22 -21.91
CA ASP A 204 30.58 14.38 -22.47
C ASP A 204 31.66 13.89 -21.49
N SER A 205 32.78 13.42 -22.05
CA SER A 205 33.85 12.78 -21.26
C SER A 205 34.52 13.73 -20.26
N ASP A 206 34.56 15.02 -20.55
CA ASP A 206 35.21 16.00 -19.69
C ASP A 206 34.35 16.29 -18.45
N THR A 207 33.04 16.51 -18.64
CA THR A 207 32.09 16.60 -17.53
C THR A 207 32.07 15.30 -16.70
N LEU A 208 32.17 14.13 -17.34
CA LEU A 208 32.21 12.86 -16.60
C LEU A 208 33.45 12.74 -15.70
N LYS A 209 34.62 13.25 -16.13
CA LYS A 209 35.85 13.25 -15.31
C LYS A 209 35.77 14.20 -14.12
N GLU A 210 35.00 15.27 -14.21
CA GLU A 210 34.87 16.24 -13.11
C GLU A 210 34.02 15.72 -11.94
N ILE A 211 33.14 14.74 -12.18
CA ILE A 211 32.12 14.27 -11.23
C ILE A 211 32.41 12.85 -10.71
N LEU A 212 33.33 12.12 -11.34
CA LEU A 212 33.82 10.79 -10.90
C LEU A 212 35.04 10.91 -9.99
#